data_AF-A0A3G8M920-F1
#
_entry.id   AF-A0A3G8M920-F1
#
_cell.length_a   1.000
_cell.length_b   1.000
_cell.length_c   1.000
_cell.angle_alpha   90.00
_cell.angle_beta   90.00
_cell.angle_gamma   90.00
#
_symmetry.space_group_name_H-M   'P 1'
#
loop_
_entity.id
_entity.type
_entity.pdbx_description
1 polymer ?
#
loop_
_entity_poly.entity_id
_entity_poly.type
_entity_poly.pdbx_seq_one_letter_code
_entity_poly.pdbx_strand_id
1 'polypeptide(L)'
;MRKIVIFTCCAFTAMSSLAIAKPPTVSAVNAVLSQRTPAARKAEISRQIEKACDISLSESDLSRASDMVETHRKKGAAWLAAQIKNSELSYVCG
;
A
#
# COMPACT_ATOMS: atom_id res chain seq x y z
N MET A 1 59.04 3.21 17.94
CA MET A 1 58.84 2.47 16.68
C MET A 1 57.70 3.14 15.91
N ARG A 2 57.96 3.58 14.68
CA ARG A 2 56.98 4.25 13.78
C ARG A 2 56.06 3.20 13.13
N LYS A 3 54.87 3.66 12.71
CA LYS A 3 54.10 3.36 11.47
C LYS A 3 52.64 3.00 11.77
N ILE A 4 51.62 3.37 11.00
CA ILE A 4 51.37 4.25 9.85
C ILE A 4 49.86 4.54 9.96
N VAL A 5 49.46 5.80 9.85
CA VAL A 5 48.05 6.20 9.73
C VAL A 5 47.60 5.87 8.31
N ILE A 6 46.65 4.95 8.14
CA ILE A 6 46.00 4.69 6.85
C ILE A 6 44.67 5.44 6.83
N PHE A 7 44.72 6.61 6.22
CA PHE A 7 43.55 7.32 5.69
C PHE A 7 43.21 6.65 4.35
N THR A 8 42.16 5.83 4.32
CA THR A 8 41.54 5.39 3.07
C THR A 8 40.16 6.01 2.96
N CYS A 9 40.15 7.13 2.25
CA CYS A 9 39.02 7.71 1.56
C CYS A 9 38.48 6.73 0.51
N CYS A 10 37.16 6.68 0.36
CA CYS A 10 36.32 6.24 -0.77
C CYS A 10 35.07 5.56 -0.16
N ALA A 11 34.01 6.33 0.09
CA ALA A 11 32.96 6.56 -0.89
C ALA A 11 32.32 5.24 -1.36
N PHE A 12 31.21 4.85 -0.75
CA PHE A 12 29.91 4.92 -1.40
C PHE A 12 28.86 4.54 -0.36
N THR A 13 28.12 5.56 0.08
CA THR A 13 26.82 5.38 0.69
C THR A 13 25.96 4.56 -0.26
N ALA A 14 25.85 3.26 -0.02
CA ALA A 14 24.73 2.49 -0.52
C ALA A 14 23.50 2.95 0.28
N MET A 15 22.99 4.15 -0.04
CA MET A 15 21.57 4.44 0.17
C MET A 15 20.84 3.43 -0.69
N SER A 16 20.51 2.30 -0.06
CA SER A 16 19.45 1.45 -0.54
C SER A 16 18.23 2.35 -0.53
N SER A 17 17.91 2.95 -1.68
CA SER A 17 16.57 3.42 -1.93
C SER A 17 15.72 2.18 -1.76
N LEU A 18 15.10 2.05 -0.59
CA LEU A 18 13.90 1.25 -0.42
C LEU A 18 12.94 1.83 -1.43
N ALA A 19 13.00 1.37 -2.67
CA ALA A 19 11.93 1.49 -3.62
C ALA A 19 10.72 0.98 -2.83
N ILE A 20 9.84 1.90 -2.43
CA ILE A 20 8.63 1.58 -1.68
C ILE A 20 7.83 0.74 -2.68
N ALA A 21 8.05 -0.57 -2.63
CA ALA A 21 7.47 -1.49 -3.57
C ALA A 21 5.96 -1.44 -3.28
N LYS A 22 5.22 -0.92 -4.27
CA LYS A 22 3.76 -0.84 -4.21
C LYS A 22 3.23 -2.22 -3.79
N PRO A 23 2.48 -2.32 -2.68
CA PRO A 23 1.99 -3.61 -2.23
C PRO A 23 1.13 -4.24 -3.34
N PRO A 24 1.28 -5.55 -3.63
CA PRO A 24 0.40 -6.23 -4.56
C PRO A 24 -1.06 -6.02 -4.16
N THR A 25 -1.94 -5.69 -5.11
CA THR A 25 -3.35 -5.35 -4.84
C THR A 25 -4.06 -6.42 -3.99
N VAL A 26 -3.78 -7.70 -4.24
CA VAL A 26 -4.34 -8.81 -3.45
C VAL A 26 -3.86 -8.78 -1.99
N SER A 27 -2.59 -8.44 -1.73
CA SER A 27 -2.07 -8.29 -0.36
C SER A 27 -2.70 -7.11 0.36
N ALA A 28 -2.87 -5.98 -0.31
CA ALA A 28 -3.56 -4.81 0.26
C ALA A 28 -5.01 -5.14 0.63
N VAL A 29 -5.73 -5.82 -0.27
CA VAL A 29 -7.12 -6.26 0.00
C VAL A 29 -7.18 -7.29 1.13
N ASN A 30 -6.24 -8.23 1.20
CA ASN A 30 -6.17 -9.17 2.33
C ASN A 30 -5.96 -8.43 3.67
N ALA A 31 -5.12 -7.41 3.70
CA ALA A 31 -4.92 -6.60 4.90
C ALA A 31 -6.23 -5.90 5.32
N VAL A 32 -6.99 -5.37 4.36
CA VAL A 32 -8.34 -4.83 4.61
C VAL A 32 -9.25 -5.92 5.17
N LEU A 33 -9.41 -7.06 4.49
CA LEU A 33 -10.32 -8.13 4.91
C LEU A 33 -9.96 -8.75 6.27
N SER A 34 -8.71 -8.64 6.72
CA SER A 34 -8.27 -9.10 8.04
C SER A 34 -8.82 -8.27 9.21
N GLN A 35 -9.28 -7.04 8.95
CA GLN A 35 -9.83 -6.18 9.99
C GLN A 35 -11.24 -6.64 10.39
N ARG A 36 -11.52 -6.60 11.71
CA ARG A 36 -12.76 -7.16 12.27
C ARG A 36 -13.99 -6.28 12.02
N THR A 37 -13.84 -4.95 12.11
CA THR A 37 -14.97 -4.01 12.03
C THR A 37 -15.00 -3.27 10.69
N PRO A 38 -16.17 -2.81 10.23
CA PRO A 38 -16.27 -1.97 9.03
C PRO A 38 -15.42 -0.70 9.13
N ALA A 39 -15.43 -0.04 10.29
CA ALA A 39 -14.61 1.16 10.52
C ALA A 39 -13.11 0.88 10.39
N ALA A 40 -12.62 -0.24 10.94
CA ALA A 40 -11.21 -0.62 10.79
C ALA A 40 -10.85 -0.99 9.35
N ARG A 41 -11.77 -1.61 8.60
CA ARG A 41 -11.60 -1.87 7.16
C ARG A 41 -11.50 -0.58 6.36
N LYS A 42 -12.38 0.38 6.61
CA LYS A 42 -12.35 1.71 5.99
C LYS A 42 -11.01 2.42 6.26
N ALA A 43 -10.55 2.43 7.51
CA ALA A 43 -9.25 3.00 7.86
C ALA A 43 -8.09 2.29 7.14
N GLU A 44 -8.13 0.96 7.05
CA GLU A 44 -7.10 0.17 6.37
C GLU A 44 -7.11 0.39 4.85
N ILE A 45 -8.27 0.63 4.21
CA ILE A 45 -8.35 1.04 2.80
C ILE A 45 -7.57 2.34 2.59
N SER A 46 -7.80 3.34 3.44
CA SER A 46 -7.08 4.62 3.39
C SER A 46 -5.57 4.42 3.47
N ARG A 47 -5.11 3.64 4.47
CA ARG A 47 -3.69 3.34 4.67
C ARG A 47 -3.05 2.62 3.49
N GLN A 48 -3.75 1.66 2.89
CA GLN A 48 -3.24 0.91 1.75
C GLN A 48 -3.14 1.79 0.49
N ILE A 49 -4.05 2.74 0.31
CA ILE A 49 -4.01 3.67 -0.83
C ILE A 49 -2.89 4.68 -0.67
N GLU A 50 -2.75 5.28 0.51
CA GLU A 50 -1.65 6.18 0.83
C GLU A 50 -0.30 5.47 0.61
N LYS A 51 -0.16 4.23 1.11
CA LYS A 51 1.05 3.42 0.90
C LYS A 51 1.32 3.08 -0.57
N ALA A 52 0.28 2.86 -1.36
CA ALA A 52 0.42 2.36 -2.72
C ALA A 52 0.54 3.47 -3.77
N CYS A 53 0.06 4.67 -3.45
CA CYS A 53 -0.22 5.73 -4.42
C CYS A 53 0.20 7.12 -3.93
N ASP A 54 0.69 7.24 -2.69
CA ASP A 54 1.13 8.49 -2.06
C ASP A 54 0.07 9.60 -2.10
N ILE A 55 -1.20 9.19 -2.03
CA ILE A 55 -2.36 10.08 -2.01
C ILE A 55 -3.36 9.68 -0.94
N SER A 56 -4.12 10.65 -0.48
CA SER A 56 -5.27 10.44 0.40
C SER A 56 -6.57 10.47 -0.41
N LEU A 57 -7.45 9.50 -0.17
CA LEU A 57 -8.79 9.54 -0.73
C LEU A 57 -9.65 10.62 -0.07
N SER A 58 -10.57 11.19 -0.83
CA SER A 58 -11.68 11.95 -0.28
C SER A 58 -12.58 11.03 0.58
N GLU A 59 -13.31 11.60 1.54
CA GLU A 59 -14.20 10.84 2.42
C GLU A 59 -15.33 10.12 1.64
N SER A 60 -15.79 10.70 0.53
CA SER A 60 -16.76 10.08 -0.37
C SER A 60 -16.18 8.88 -1.12
N ASP A 61 -14.95 9.00 -1.64
CA ASP A 61 -14.29 7.88 -2.34
C ASP A 61 -13.96 6.75 -1.37
N LEU A 62 -13.52 7.11 -0.16
CA LEU A 62 -13.22 6.15 0.89
C LEU A 62 -14.48 5.41 1.35
N SER A 63 -15.62 6.10 1.44
CA SER A 63 -16.91 5.47 1.75
C SER A 63 -17.36 4.54 0.63
N ARG A 64 -17.26 4.95 -0.64
CA ARG A 64 -17.60 4.10 -1.79
C ARG A 64 -16.72 2.85 -1.86
N ALA A 65 -15.41 2.98 -1.59
CA ALA A 65 -14.49 1.85 -1.53
C ALA A 65 -14.83 0.91 -0.35
N SER A 66 -15.16 1.48 0.81
CA SER A 66 -15.62 0.72 1.98
C SER A 66 -16.89 -0.08 1.66
N ASP A 67 -17.90 0.55 1.07
CA ASP A 67 -19.17 -0.10 0.73
C ASP A 67 -18.98 -1.25 -0.27
N MET A 68 -18.10 -1.08 -1.25
CA MET A 68 -17.74 -2.15 -2.20
C MET A 68 -17.12 -3.34 -1.47
N VAL A 69 -16.20 -3.11 -0.54
CA VAL A 69 -15.55 -4.16 0.26
C VAL A 69 -16.56 -4.86 1.17
N GLU A 70 -17.42 -4.12 1.86
CA GLU A 70 -18.43 -4.70 2.76
C GLU A 70 -19.44 -5.56 1.98
N THR A 71 -19.96 -5.05 0.87
CA THR A 71 -20.95 -5.74 0.02
C THR A 71 -20.39 -7.06 -0.54
N HIS A 72 -19.09 -7.10 -0.82
CA HIS A 72 -18.45 -8.23 -1.51
C HIS A 72 -17.45 -9.00 -0.66
N ARG A 73 -17.43 -8.79 0.66
CA ARG A 73 -16.46 -9.39 1.58
C ARG A 73 -16.35 -10.92 1.43
N LYS A 74 -17.50 -11.58 1.23
CA LYS A 74 -17.60 -13.05 1.09
C LYS A 74 -16.97 -13.59 -0.20
N LYS A 75 -16.75 -12.75 -1.22
CA LYS A 75 -16.13 -13.15 -2.49
C LYS A 75 -14.60 -13.25 -2.39
N GLY A 76 -14.01 -12.73 -1.31
CA GLY A 76 -12.59 -12.85 -1.01
C GLY A 76 -11.69 -11.85 -1.75
N ALA A 77 -10.40 -11.84 -1.38
CA ALA A 77 -9.45 -10.82 -1.81
C ALA A 77 -9.12 -10.86 -3.30
N ALA A 78 -9.02 -12.06 -3.89
CA ALA A 78 -8.71 -12.20 -5.32
C ALA A 78 -9.82 -11.58 -6.19
N TRP A 79 -11.08 -11.82 -5.83
CA TRP A 79 -12.21 -11.24 -6.55
C TRP A 79 -12.26 -9.72 -6.40
N LEU A 80 -12.12 -9.22 -5.17
CA LEU A 80 -12.10 -7.77 -4.89
C LEU A 80 -10.93 -7.06 -5.60
N ALA A 81 -9.74 -7.66 -5.61
CA ALA A 81 -8.58 -7.12 -6.31
C ALA A 81 -8.81 -7.09 -7.84
N ALA A 82 -9.47 -8.11 -8.40
CA ALA A 82 -9.85 -8.12 -9.82
C ALA A 82 -10.89 -7.03 -10.13
N GLN A 83 -11.86 -6.79 -9.25
CA GLN A 83 -12.81 -5.69 -9.41
C GLN A 83 -12.12 -4.33 -9.34
N ILE A 84 -11.19 -4.11 -8.40
CA ILE A 84 -10.42 -2.85 -8.32
C ILE A 84 -9.63 -2.60 -9.60
N LYS A 85 -9.01 -3.66 -10.16
CA LYS A 85 -8.28 -3.56 -11.43
C LYS A 85 -9.18 -3.20 -12.62
N ASN A 86 -10.43 -3.67 -12.60
CA ASN A 86 -11.38 -3.49 -13.69
C ASN A 86 -12.37 -2.32 -13.45
N SER A 87 -12.31 -1.64 -12.30
CA SER A 87 -13.20 -0.55 -11.95
C SER A 87 -12.57 0.82 -12.23
N GLU A 88 -13.42 1.84 -12.16
CA GLU A 88 -13.03 3.25 -12.19
C GLU A 88 -12.05 3.65 -11.07
N LEU A 89 -11.82 2.79 -10.07
CA LEU A 89 -10.80 3.00 -9.03
C LEU A 89 -9.38 2.70 -9.52
N SER A 90 -9.21 2.15 -10.73
CA SER A 90 -7.90 1.95 -11.36
C SER A 90 -7.14 3.26 -11.61
N TYR A 91 -7.84 4.40 -11.70
CA TYR A 91 -7.27 5.74 -11.91
C TYR A 91 -6.69 6.39 -10.65
N VAL A 92 -6.94 5.83 -9.46
CA VAL A 92 -6.52 6.43 -8.19
C VAL A 92 -4.99 6.48 -8.06
N CYS A 93 -4.26 5.75 -8.91
CA CYS A 93 -2.81 5.63 -8.82
C CYS A 93 -2.11 5.65 -10.19
N GLY A 94 -2.75 6.29 -11.18
CA GLY A 94 -2.21 6.50 -12.53
C GLY A 94 -1.40 7.78 -12.63
#